data_AF-A0A5C8K8R8-F1
#
_entry.id   AF-A0A5C8K8R8-F1
#
_cell.length_a   1.000
_cell.length_b   1.000
_cell.length_c   1.000
_cell.angle_alpha   90.00
_cell.angle_beta   90.00
_cell.angle_gamma   90.00
#
_symmetry.space_group_name_H-M   'P 1'
#
loop_
_entity.id
_entity.type
_entity.pdbx_description
1 polymer ?
#
loop_
_entity_poly.entity_id
_entity_poly.type
_entity_poly.pdbx_seq_one_letter_code
_entity_poly.pdbx_strand_id
1 'polypeptide(L)' 'MECFRTIKQECHAQHFFVRQTQAIQNHIFCVLRAFQRLTWMSQDKIIENVYALQKKLFLQLQREFIYNYA' A
#
# COMPACT_ATOMS: atom_id res chain seq x y z
N MET A 1 5.08 12.01 12.90
CA MET A 1 3.65 11.78 12.59
C MET A 1 3.40 11.12 11.22
N GLU A 2 4.37 11.10 10.29
CA GLU A 2 4.17 10.56 8.93
C GLU A 2 4.04 9.03 8.87
N CYS A 3 4.85 8.28 9.64
CA CYS A 3 4.86 6.80 9.59
C CYS A 3 3.50 6.16 9.84
N PHE A 4 2.75 6.66 10.83
CA PHE A 4 1.44 6.09 11.18
C PHE A 4 0.41 6.33 10.08
N ARG A 5 0.50 7.49 9.40
CA ARG A 5 -0.35 7.82 8.26
C ARG A 5 -0.02 6.93 7.06
N THR A 6 1.26 6.72 6.76
CA THR A 6 1.72 5.83 5.70
C THR A 6 1.23 4.39 5.91
N ILE A 7 1.35 3.86 7.12
CA ILE A 7 0.86 2.51 7.43
C ILE A 7 -0.66 2.42 7.26
N LYS A 8 -1.39 3.42 7.77
CA LYS A 8 -2.86 3.42 7.73
C LYS A 8 -3.43 3.60 6.33
N GLN A 9 -2.90 4.54 5.55
CA GLN A 9 -3.43 4.97 4.25
C GLN A 9 -2.73 4.27 3.08
N GLU A 10 -1.40 4.29 3.05
CA GLU A 10 -0.60 3.80 1.91
C GLU A 10 -0.46 2.28 1.92
N CYS A 11 -0.28 1.71 3.11
CA CYS A 11 -0.19 0.26 3.30
C CYS A 11 -1.58 -0.37 3.56
N HIS A 12 -2.66 0.42 3.56
CA HIS A 12 -4.04 -0.05 3.73
C HIS A 12 -4.28 -0.87 5.02
N ALA A 13 -3.59 -0.58 6.12
CA ALA A 13 -3.73 -1.34 7.36
C ALA A 13 -5.18 -1.41 7.90
N GLN A 14 -5.97 -0.37 7.62
CA GLN A 14 -7.38 -0.30 8.04
C GLN A 14 -8.38 -0.95 7.08
N HIS A 15 -7.96 -1.28 5.85
CA HIS A 15 -8.84 -1.82 4.82
C HIS A 15 -8.61 -3.32 4.68
N PHE A 16 -9.20 -4.10 5.60
CA PHE A 16 -9.31 -5.54 5.45
C PHE A 16 -10.74 -5.98 5.78
N PHE A 17 -11.33 -6.77 4.89
CA PHE A 17 -12.69 -7.29 5.04
C PHE A 17 -12.72 -8.71 5.64
N VAL A 18 -11.56 -9.19 6.12
CA VAL A 18 -11.39 -10.54 6.67
C VAL A 18 -11.59 -10.57 8.18
N ARG A 19 -12.30 -11.60 8.67
CA ARG A 19 -12.58 -11.79 10.10
C ARG A 19 -11.86 -13.00 10.73
N GLN A 20 -11.20 -13.80 9.90
CA GLN A 20 -10.45 -14.97 10.37
C GLN A 20 -9.10 -14.52 10.94
N THR A 21 -8.74 -15.01 12.13
CA THR A 21 -7.50 -14.62 12.84
C THR A 21 -6.24 -14.78 11.99
N GLN A 22 -6.13 -15.90 11.25
CA GLN A 22 -4.99 -16.14 10.37
C GLN A 22 -4.91 -15.12 9.23
N ALA A 23 -6.05 -14.78 8.62
CA ALA A 23 -6.10 -13.80 7.54
C ALA A 23 -5.74 -12.39 8.04
N ILE A 24 -6.15 -12.05 9.27
CA ILE A 24 -5.79 -10.79 9.93
C ILE A 24 -4.27 -10.73 10.19
N GLN A 25 -3.68 -11.79 10.74
CA GLN A 25 -2.23 -11.86 10.99
C GLN A 25 -1.43 -11.72 9.69
N ASN A 26 -1.85 -12.43 8.64
CA ASN A 26 -1.22 -12.34 7.33
C ASN A 26 -1.34 -10.91 6.76
N HIS A 27 -2.49 -10.26 6.89
CA HIS A 27 -2.68 -8.87 6.46
C HIS A 27 -1.72 -7.92 7.18
N ILE A 28 -1.65 -8.00 8.51
CA ILE A 28 -0.75 -7.16 9.32
C ILE A 28 0.72 -7.42 8.94
N PHE A 29 1.11 -8.66 8.70
CA PHE A 29 2.45 -9.00 8.23
C PHE A 29 2.76 -8.35 6.87
N CYS A 30 1.84 -8.45 5.91
CA CYS A 30 1.98 -7.83 4.60
C CYS A 30 2.09 -6.29 4.69
N VAL A 31 1.28 -5.66 5.55
CA VAL A 31 1.33 -4.21 5.83
C VAL A 31 2.71 -3.79 6.32
N LEU A 32 3.29 -4.51 7.29
CA LEU A 32 4.61 -4.20 7.84
C LEU A 32 5.72 -4.36 6.79
N ARG A 33 5.64 -5.42 5.97
CA ARG A 33 6.58 -5.65 4.86
C ARG A 33 6.49 -4.56 3.79
N ALA A 34 5.28 -4.14 3.43
CA ALA A 34 5.05 -3.05 2.50
C ALA A 34 5.63 -1.73 3.04
N PHE A 35 5.39 -1.42 4.31
CA PHE A 35 5.94 -0.23 4.95
C PHE A 35 7.46 -0.23 4.94
N GLN A 36 8.11 -1.34 5.35
CA GLN A 36 9.57 -1.48 5.30
C GLN A 36 10.12 -1.23 3.90
N ARG A 37 9.50 -1.81 2.88
CA ARG A 37 9.93 -1.65 1.48
C ARG A 37 9.80 -0.19 1.01
N LEU A 38 8.69 0.47 1.34
CA LEU A 38 8.47 1.88 1.03
C LEU A 38 9.48 2.79 1.74
N THR A 39 9.81 2.50 3.00
CA THR A 39 10.83 3.24 3.75
C THR A 39 12.20 3.11 3.08
N TRP A 40 12.60 1.91 2.68
CA TRP A 40 13.86 1.71 1.94
C TRP A 40 13.88 2.44 0.61
N MET A 41 12.81 2.33 -0.19
CA MET A 41 12.75 3.03 -1.49
C MET A 41 12.80 4.56 -1.32
N SER A 42 12.25 5.09 -0.23
CA SER A 42 12.34 6.52 0.11
C SER A 42 13.76 6.91 0.55
N GLN A 43 14.41 6.09 1.39
CA GLN A 43 15.81 6.29 1.82
C GLN A 43 16.78 6.27 0.63
N ASP A 44 16.58 5.35 -0.30
CA ASP A 44 17.37 5.21 -1.53
C ASP A 44 17.01 6.27 -2.59
N LYS A 45 16.07 7.18 -2.29
CA LYS A 45 15.56 8.23 -3.20
C LYS A 45 15.02 7.69 -4.54
N ILE A 46 14.62 6.42 -4.57
CA ILE A 46 13.96 5.78 -5.72
C ILE A 46 12.57 6.38 -5.92
N ILE A 47 11.93 6.79 -4.81
CA ILE A 47 10.66 7.49 -4.80
C ILE A 47 10.81 8.82 -4.05
N GLU A 48 10.38 9.91 -4.68
CA GLU A 48 10.34 11.23 -4.04
C GLU A 48 9.25 11.31 -2.97
N ASN A 49 8.13 10.62 -3.21
CA ASN A 49 7.00 10.57 -2.29
C ASN A 49 6.23 9.26 -2.42
N VAL A 50 6.00 8.60 -1.28
CA VAL A 50 5.19 7.37 -1.18
C VAL A 50 3.77 7.58 -1.75
N TYR A 51 3.18 8.76 -1.50
CA TYR A 51 1.84 9.12 -2.02
C TYR A 51 1.79 9.15 -3.55
N ALA A 52 2.85 9.65 -4.19
CA ALA A 52 2.90 9.73 -5.65
C ALA A 52 2.97 8.33 -6.27
N LEU A 53 3.68 7.41 -5.61
CA LEU A 53 3.78 6.01 -6.04
C LEU A 53 2.43 5.30 -5.94
N GLN A 54 1.75 5.40 -4.81
CA GLN A 54 0.45 4.75 -4.60
C GLN A 54 -0.60 5.28 -5.59
N LYS A 55 -0.66 6.60 -5.79
CA LYS A 55 -1.57 7.23 -6.76
C LYS A 55 -1.29 6.78 -8.19
N LYS A 56 -0.02 6.70 -8.60
CA LYS A 56 0.36 6.23 -9.93
C LYS A 56 -0.06 4.78 -10.15
N LEU A 57 0.20 3.90 -9.18
CA LEU A 57 -0.17 2.49 -9.26
C LEU A 57 -1.70 2.31 -9.32
N PHE A 58 -2.43 3.05 -8.49
CA PHE A 58 -3.89 3.00 -8.46
C PHE A 58 -4.52 3.50 -9.76
N LEU A 59 -4.03 4.62 -10.31
CA LEU A 59 -4.50 5.14 -11.60
C LEU A 59 -4.18 4.19 -12.75
N GLN A 60 -3.00 3.54 -12.73
CA GLN A 60 -2.64 2.54 -13.73
C GLN A 60 -3.59 1.34 -13.66
N LEU A 61 -3.81 0.77 -12.47
CA LEU A 61 -4.74 -0.34 -12.28
C LEU A 61 -6.17 0.02 -12.67
N GLN A 62 -6.65 1.22 -12.34
CA GLN A 62 -7.97 1.69 -12.76
C GLN A 62 -8.08 1.79 -14.29
N ARG A 63 -7.05 2.34 -14.95
CA ARG A 63 -7.03 2.41 -16.42
C ARG A 63 -7.04 1.02 -17.05
N GLU A 64 -6.20 0.12 -16.55
CA GLU A 64 -6.14 -1.27 -17.03
C GLU A 64 -7.46 -2.00 -16.78
N PHE A 65 -8.13 -1.75 -15.65
CA PHE A 65 -9.44 -2.33 -15.37
C PHE A 65 -10.51 -1.83 -16.34
N ILE A 66 -10.60 -0.51 -16.54
CA ILE A 66 -11.56 0.08 -17.49
C ILE A 66 -11.31 -0.44 -18.90
N TYR A 67 -10.05 -0.45 -19.34
CA TYR A 67 -9.71 -0.90 -20.69
C TYR A 67 -10.06 -2.37 -20.95
N ASN A 68 -9.90 -3.24 -19.95
CA ASN A 68 -10.09 -4.69 -20.13
C ASN A 68 -11.48 -5.20 -19.72
N TYR A 69 -12.23 -4.47 -18.89
CA TYR A 69 -13.44 -4.99 -18.24
C TYR A 69 -14.65 -4.03 -18.22
N ALA A 70 -14.52 -2.78 -18.65
CA ALA A 70 -15.63 -1.81 -18.74
C ALA A 70 -15.99 -1.52 -20.20
#